data_AF-A0A1W6KJ57-F1
#
_entry.id   AF-A0A1W6KJ57-F1
#
_cell.length_a   1.000
_cell.length_b   1.000
_cell.length_c   1.000
_cell.angle_alpha   90.00
_cell.angle_beta   90.00
_cell.angle_gamma   90.00
#
_symmetry.space_group_name_H-M   'P 1'
#
loop_
_entity.id
_entity.type
_entity.pdbx_description
1 polymer ?
#
loop_
_entity_poly.entity_id
_entity_poly.type
_entity_poly.pdbx_seq_one_letter_code
_entity_poly.pdbx_strand_id
1 'polypeptide(L)'
;MVSTRYRRKDLKLVRCHIVKAAHRIADQEMMIRTLELKGSPAGPAYALLDRLYDTQRRKLDRLKLIEAMLCESIVFPELRPPRHPPGKTRTHLRLVSPPDHLA
;
A
#
# COMPACT_ATOMS: atom_id res chain seq x y z
N MET A 1 -10.93 -16.66 -1.81
CA MET A 1 -10.55 -15.23 -1.88
C MET A 1 -9.04 -15.13 -2.03
N VAL A 2 -8.54 -14.66 -3.18
CA VAL A 2 -7.09 -14.40 -3.34
C VAL A 2 -6.81 -13.06 -2.69
N SER A 3 -6.19 -13.07 -1.51
CA SER A 3 -5.71 -11.86 -0.83
C SER A 3 -4.57 -11.27 -1.65
N THR A 4 -4.84 -10.30 -2.52
CA THR A 4 -3.82 -9.56 -3.26
C THR A 4 -2.98 -8.74 -2.29
N ARG A 5 -1.90 -9.32 -1.76
CA ARG A 5 -0.96 -8.61 -0.88
C ARG A 5 -0.03 -7.76 -1.74
N TYR A 6 -0.20 -6.44 -1.65
CA TYR A 6 0.72 -5.49 -2.25
C TYR A 6 2.11 -5.57 -1.58
N ARG A 7 3.16 -5.35 -2.37
CA ARG A 7 4.56 -5.36 -1.93
C ARG A 7 5.19 -3.98 -2.11
N ARG A 8 6.29 -3.70 -1.40
CA ARG A 8 7.08 -2.45 -1.57
C ARG A 8 7.51 -2.18 -3.02
N LYS A 9 7.72 -3.22 -3.84
CA LYS A 9 8.02 -3.08 -5.27
C LYS A 9 6.86 -2.45 -6.06
N ASP A 10 5.62 -2.74 -5.67
CA ASP A 10 4.42 -2.22 -6.33
C ASP A 10 4.27 -0.72 -6.03
N LEU A 11 4.63 -0.30 -4.81
CA LEU A 11 4.70 1.10 -4.42
C LEU A 11 5.69 1.88 -5.30
N LYS A 12 6.91 1.36 -5.48
CA LYS A 12 7.93 1.98 -6.34
C LYS A 12 7.44 2.11 -7.78
N LEU A 13 6.79 1.07 -8.30
CA LEU A 13 6.25 1.05 -9.66
C LEU A 13 5.15 2.10 -9.85
N VAL A 14 4.19 2.19 -8.92
CA VAL A 14 3.10 3.17 -9.00
C VAL A 14 3.62 4.60 -8.92
N ARG A 15 4.60 4.88 -8.04
CA ARG A 15 5.27 6.20 -7.97
C ARG A 15 5.90 6.59 -9.30
N CYS A 16 6.62 5.66 -9.95
CA CYS A 16 7.18 5.89 -11.29
C CYS A 16 6.10 6.22 -12.33
N HIS A 17 4.96 5.50 -12.30
CA HIS A 17 3.87 5.77 -13.22
C HIS A 17 3.17 7.11 -12.99
N ILE A 18 3.12 7.61 -11.76
CA ILE A 18 2.59 8.94 -11.44
C ILE A 18 3.47 10.02 -12.04
N VAL A 19 4.80 9.93 -11.87
CA VAL A 19 5.76 10.86 -12.48
C VAL A 19 5.62 10.86 -14.01
N LYS A 20 5.55 9.67 -14.63
CA LYS A 20 5.32 9.56 -16.08
C LYS A 20 3.98 10.16 -16.52
N ALA A 21 2.93 10.05 -15.71
CA ALA A 21 1.65 10.67 -16.01
C ALA A 21 1.73 12.20 -15.94
N ALA A 22 2.45 12.74 -14.95
CA ALA A 22 2.67 14.19 -14.83
C ALA A 22 3.44 14.76 -16.04
N HIS A 23 4.49 14.08 -16.51
CA HIS A 23 5.20 14.50 -17.73
C HIS A 23 4.28 14.52 -18.96
N ARG A 24 3.45 13.48 -19.14
CA ARG A 24 2.50 13.43 -20.27
C ARG A 24 1.48 14.57 -20.24
N ILE A 25 1.03 14.97 -19.04
CA ILE A 25 0.15 16.13 -18.88
C ILE A 25 0.88 17.41 -19.30
N ALA A 26 2.10 17.61 -18.82
CA ALA A 26 2.90 18.79 -19.18
C ALA A 26 3.17 18.86 -20.70
N ASP A 27 3.52 17.73 -21.33
CA ASP A 27 3.71 17.65 -22.78
C ASP A 27 2.43 18.02 -23.54
N GLN A 28 1.28 17.53 -23.07
CA GLN A 28 -0.03 17.83 -23.67
C GLN A 28 -0.42 19.29 -23.50
N GLU A 29 -0.17 19.89 -22.33
CA GLU A 29 -0.42 21.31 -22.07
C GLU A 29 0.45 22.20 -22.97
N MET A 30 1.73 21.83 -23.17
CA MET A 30 2.61 22.54 -24.09
C MET A 30 2.11 22.45 -25.53
N MET A 31 1.61 21.28 -25.95
CA MET A 31 1.01 21.11 -27.27
C MET A 31 -0.22 22.00 -27.45
N ILE A 32 -1.12 22.04 -26.47
CA ILE A 32 -2.32 22.89 -26.49
C ILE A 32 -1.92 24.36 -26.67
N ARG A 33 -0.99 24.87 -25.85
CA ARG A 33 -0.48 26.24 -25.97
C ARG A 33 0.08 26.52 -27.37
N THR A 34 0.78 25.55 -27.96
CA THR A 34 1.32 25.67 -29.31
C THR A 34 0.22 25.74 -30.38
N LEU A 35 -0.85 24.97 -30.22
CA LEU A 35 -2.02 25.01 -31.13
C LEU A 35 -2.75 26.34 -31.02
N GLU A 36 -2.97 26.83 -29.80
CA GLU A 36 -3.60 28.13 -29.56
C GLU A 36 -2.81 29.28 -30.18
N LEU A 37 -1.48 29.28 -30.00
CA LEU A 37 -0.60 30.28 -30.62
C LEU A 37 -0.66 30.26 -32.15
N LYS A 38 -0.93 29.10 -32.75
CA LYS A 38 -1.07 28.94 -34.20
C LYS A 38 -2.49 29.20 -34.70
N GLY A 39 -3.44 29.55 -33.82
CA GLY A 39 -4.86 29.66 -34.17
C GLY A 39 -5.49 28.34 -34.63
N SER A 40 -4.87 27.21 -34.29
CA SER A 40 -5.32 25.88 -34.67
C SER A 40 -6.36 25.34 -33.66
N PRO A 41 -7.32 24.52 -34.09
CA PRO A 41 -8.31 23.95 -33.18
C PRO A 41 -7.65 23.02 -32.15
N ALA A 42 -7.82 23.36 -30.86
CA ALA A 42 -7.28 22.58 -29.74
C ALA A 42 -8.31 21.66 -29.06
N GLY A 43 -9.57 21.64 -29.52
CA GLY A 43 -10.67 20.90 -28.88
C GLY A 43 -10.36 19.42 -28.55
N PRO A 44 -9.88 18.61 -29.52
CA PRO A 44 -9.48 17.23 -29.25
C PRO A 44 -8.31 17.12 -28.26
N ALA A 45 -7.41 18.10 -28.25
CA ALA A 45 -6.27 18.11 -27.35
C ALA A 45 -6.69 18.35 -25.89
N TYR A 46 -7.70 19.19 -25.64
CA TYR A 46 -8.32 19.34 -24.33
C TYR A 46 -9.04 18.07 -23.85
N ALA A 47 -9.80 17.41 -24.73
CA ALA A 47 -10.47 16.16 -24.39
C ALA A 47 -9.47 15.05 -24.02
N LEU A 48 -8.28 15.04 -24.64
CA LEU A 48 -7.19 14.16 -24.24
C LEU A 48 -6.60 14.57 -22.88
N LEU A 49 -6.43 15.88 -22.64
CA LEU A 49 -5.94 16.43 -21.37
C LEU A 49 -6.80 15.96 -20.19
N ASP A 50 -8.13 16.06 -20.31
CA ASP A 50 -9.08 15.61 -19.28
C ASP A 50 -8.89 14.13 -18.95
N ARG A 51 -8.76 13.28 -19.97
CA ARG A 51 -8.51 11.83 -19.77
C ARG A 51 -7.17 11.56 -19.08
N LEU A 52 -6.16 12.39 -19.34
CA LEU A 52 -4.86 12.28 -18.68
C LEU A 52 -4.96 12.64 -17.20
N TYR A 53 -5.70 13.70 -16.86
CA TYR A 53 -5.99 14.07 -15.47
C TYR A 53 -6.78 12.98 -14.74
N ASP A 54 -7.81 12.42 -15.36
CA ASP A 54 -8.56 11.27 -14.81
C ASP A 54 -7.65 10.06 -14.55
N THR A 55 -6.76 9.77 -15.50
CA THR A 55 -5.80 8.67 -15.39
C THR A 55 -4.80 8.92 -14.26
N GLN A 56 -4.32 10.15 -14.09
CA GLN A 56 -3.43 10.55 -13.00
C GLN A 56 -4.12 10.39 -11.66
N ARG A 57 -5.38 10.85 -11.53
CA ARG A 57 -6.20 10.71 -10.33
C ARG A 57 -6.34 9.25 -9.91
N ARG A 58 -6.72 8.36 -10.84
CA ARG A 58 -6.83 6.91 -10.56
C ARG A 58 -5.50 6.29 -10.11
N LYS A 59 -4.37 6.75 -10.64
CA LYS A 59 -3.04 6.28 -10.22
C LYS A 59 -2.69 6.74 -8.81
N LEU A 60 -3.05 7.97 -8.42
CA LEU A 60 -2.88 8.49 -7.07
C LEU A 60 -3.77 7.74 -6.07
N ASP A 61 -5.01 7.45 -6.43
CA ASP A 61 -5.90 6.65 -5.57
C ASP A 61 -5.34 5.25 -5.35
N ARG A 62 -4.80 4.62 -6.40
CA ARG A 62 -4.11 3.34 -6.29
C ARG A 62 -2.86 3.42 -5.43
N LEU A 63 -2.10 4.51 -5.49
CA LEU A 63 -0.94 4.73 -4.62
C LEU A 63 -1.36 4.74 -3.15
N LYS A 64 -2.38 5.54 -2.81
CA LYS A 64 -2.92 5.64 -1.45
C LYS A 64 -3.41 4.29 -0.92
N LEU A 65 -4.09 3.51 -1.75
CA LEU A 65 -4.52 2.16 -1.39
C LEU A 65 -3.34 1.24 -1.06
N ILE A 66 -2.28 1.25 -1.88
CA ILE A 66 -1.08 0.44 -1.65
C ILE A 66 -0.36 0.89 -0.38
N GLU A 67 -0.25 2.20 -0.15
CA GLU A 67 0.36 2.76 1.06
C GLU A 67 -0.42 2.35 2.32
N ALA A 68 -1.75 2.46 2.31
CA ALA A 68 -2.60 2.03 3.42
C ALA A 68 -2.42 0.54 3.74
N MET A 69 -2.52 -0.34 2.74
CA MET A 69 -2.38 -1.79 2.91
C MET A 69 -0.97 -2.19 3.40
N LEU A 70 0.06 -1.47 2.96
CA LEU A 70 1.43 -1.70 3.46
C LEU A 70 1.60 -1.21 4.90
N CYS A 71 1.04 -0.06 5.27
CA CYS A 71 1.05 0.43 6.65
C CYS A 71 0.32 -0.53 7.59
N GLU A 72 -0.89 -0.99 7.23
CA GLU A 72 -1.63 -1.99 8.00
C GLU A 72 -0.81 -3.28 8.18
N SER A 73 -0.10 -3.74 7.14
CA SER A 73 0.76 -4.91 7.24
C SER A 73 1.97 -4.73 8.18
N ILE A 74 2.40 -3.49 8.41
CA ILE A 74 3.50 -3.12 9.33
C ILE A 74 2.98 -2.88 10.75
N VAL A 75 1.71 -2.52 10.92
CA VAL A 75 1.05 -2.36 12.24
C VAL A 75 0.53 -3.70 12.79
N PHE A 76 0.40 -4.73 11.94
CA PHE A 76 0.01 -6.11 12.34
C PHE A 76 1.13 -7.17 12.62
N PRO A 77 2.37 -6.85 13.04
CA PRO A 77 3.30 -7.88 13.51
C PRO A 77 3.07 -8.28 14.98
N GLU A 78 2.26 -7.52 15.73
CA GLU A 78 2.20 -7.63 17.19
C GLU A 78 1.03 -8.46 17.73
N LEU A 79 0.82 -9.67 17.20
CA LEU A 79 0.10 -10.75 17.92
C LEU A 79 0.62 -12.13 17.48
N ARG A 80 1.95 -12.29 17.34
CA ARG A 80 2.52 -13.64 17.37
C ARG A 80 2.80 -13.99 18.84
N PRO A 81 2.02 -14.87 19.48
CA PRO A 81 2.48 -15.45 20.74
C PRO A 81 3.85 -16.12 20.48
N PRO A 82 4.78 -16.05 21.44
CA PRO A 82 6.09 -16.67 21.29
C PRO A 82 5.91 -18.14 20.93
N ARG A 83 6.41 -18.53 19.75
CA ARG A 83 6.49 -19.94 19.35
C ARG A 83 7.55 -20.60 20.20
N HIS A 84 7.18 -21.01 21.41
CA HIS A 84 7.98 -21.94 22.19
C HIS A 84 8.11 -23.24 21.38
N PRO A 85 9.32 -23.77 21.16
CA PRO A 85 9.47 -25.13 20.66
C PRO A 85 8.83 -26.08 21.69
N PRO A 86 8.22 -27.21 21.26
CA PRO A 86 7.68 -28.21 22.18
C PRO A 86 8.84 -28.99 22.82
N GLY A 87 9.60 -28.32 23.66
CA GLY A 87 10.54 -28.94 24.58
C GLY A 87 9.72 -29.53 25.73
N LYS A 88 9.88 -30.83 25.96
CA LYS A 88 9.22 -31.58 27.03
C LYS A 88 9.66 -31.04 28.39
N THR A 89 9.00 -29.99 28.89
CA THR A 89 9.21 -29.53 30.27
C THR A 89 8.43 -30.48 31.17
N ARG A 90 9.15 -31.44 31.76
CA ARG A 90 8.62 -32.31 32.81
C ARG A 90 8.43 -31.45 34.06
N THR A 91 7.24 -30.87 34.21
CA THR A 91 6.87 -30.12 35.41
C THR A 91 6.77 -31.11 36.57
N HIS A 92 7.82 -31.18 37.39
CA HIS A 92 7.73 -31.84 38.69
C HIS A 92 6.99 -30.90 39.64
N LEU A 93 5.66 -30.97 39.63
CA LEU A 93 4.85 -30.37 40.68
C LEU A 93 5.09 -31.19 41.95
N ARG A 94 5.96 -30.68 42.83
CA ARG A 94 6.12 -31.20 44.18
C ARG A 94 4.90 -30.74 44.99
N LEU A 95 3.87 -31.58 45.06
CA LEU A 95 2.82 -31.41 46.06
C LEU A 95 3.46 -31.57 47.44
N VAL A 96 3.50 -30.49 48.22
CA VAL A 96 3.75 -30.56 49.66
C VAL A 96 2.38 -30.54 50.31
N SER A 97 1.97 -31.67 50.88
CA SER A 97 0.78 -31.73 51.72
C SER A 97 1.03 -30.99 53.04
N PRO A 98 0.04 -30.28 53.61
CA PRO A 98 0.14 -29.70 54.94
C PRO A 98 0.22 -30.81 56.01
N PRO A 99 0.87 -30.56 57.16
CA PRO A 99 0.85 -31.50 58.28
C PRO A 99 -0.54 -31.55 58.92
N ASP A 100 -1.05 -32.76 59.11
CA ASP A 100 -2.23 -33.03 59.93
C ASP A 100 -1.93 -32.65 61.39
N HIS A 101 -2.48 -31.54 61.86
CA HIS A 101 -2.59 -31.27 63.29
C HIS A 101 -3.73 -32.13 63.85
N LEU A 102 -3.37 -33.30 64.39
CA LEU A 102 -4.21 -33.99 65.36
C LEU A 102 -4.01 -33.34 66.75
N ALA A 103 -5.15 -33.21 67.42
CA ALA A 103 -5.40 -32.51 68.67
C ALA A 103 -4.53 -32.92 69.87
#